data_AF-A0A7G2IQD0-F1
#
_entry.id   AF-A0A7G2IQD0-F1
#
_cell.length_a   1.000
_cell.length_b   1.000
_cell.length_c   1.000
_cell.angle_alpha   90.00
_cell.angle_beta   90.00
_cell.angle_gamma   90.00
#
_symmetry.space_group_name_H-M   'P 1'
#
loop_
_entity.id
_entity.type
_entity.pdbx_description
1 polymer ?
#
loop_
_entity_poly.entity_id
_entity_poly.type
_entity_poly.pdbx_seq_one_letter_code
_entity_poly.pdbx_strand_id
1 'polypeptide(L)'
;MHQSVSTLNKEMAQLNQETVKITQQNMLNAKSTSGVYLLPGSKTPARLESQIGTLRMSLVNIAPNADGTRLTLRIQGESNTPLPAFSATVEYGQIQGTTDNYQEVNVHNQLVNAPASILAPSDVDIPLQINGLTPERLGFVRIHDIQPVSQ
;
A
#
# COMPACT_ATOMS: atom_id res chain seq x y z
N MET A 1 -29.70 27.09 -3.83
CA MET A 1 -28.94 26.67 -2.63
C MET A 1 -28.96 25.16 -2.33
N HIS A 2 -29.74 24.31 -3.01
CA HIS A 2 -29.76 22.86 -2.73
C HIS A 2 -28.62 22.04 -3.37
N GLN A 3 -28.01 22.52 -4.46
CA GLN A 3 -26.92 21.81 -5.16
C GLN A 3 -25.59 21.89 -4.40
N SER A 4 -25.27 23.04 -3.79
CA SER A 4 -24.03 23.23 -3.03
C SER A 4 -23.99 22.35 -1.77
N VAL A 5 -25.13 22.22 -1.07
CA VAL A 5 -25.24 21.40 0.16
C VAL A 5 -25.14 19.91 -0.14
N SER A 6 -25.70 19.44 -1.26
CA SER A 6 -25.64 18.03 -1.64
C SER A 6 -24.28 17.61 -2.21
N THR A 7 -23.48 18.55 -2.72
CA THR A 7 -22.08 18.30 -3.12
C THR A 7 -21.18 18.25 -1.89
N LEU A 8 -21.33 19.21 -0.96
CA LEU A 8 -20.60 19.24 0.31
C LEU A 8 -20.83 17.97 1.16
N ASN A 9 -22.07 17.47 1.20
CA ASN A 9 -22.41 16.30 2.00
C ASN A 9 -21.79 15.01 1.43
N LYS A 10 -21.64 14.91 0.10
CA LYS A 10 -20.93 13.80 -0.56
C LYS A 10 -19.42 13.85 -0.29
N GLU A 11 -18.83 15.04 -0.36
CA GLU A 11 -17.41 15.26 -0.05
C GLU A 11 -17.11 14.95 1.42
N MET A 12 -17.96 15.39 2.35
CA MET A 12 -17.83 15.05 3.78
C MET A 12 -17.95 13.54 4.04
N ALA A 13 -18.89 12.86 3.38
CA ALA A 13 -19.03 11.41 3.52
C ALA A 13 -17.81 10.64 2.97
N GLN A 14 -17.24 11.09 1.83
CA GLN A 14 -16.02 10.52 1.26
C GLN A 14 -14.79 10.77 2.15
N LEU A 15 -14.63 11.99 2.66
CA LEU A 15 -13.54 12.36 3.55
C LEU A 15 -13.56 11.54 4.85
N ASN A 16 -14.75 11.27 5.38
CA ASN A 16 -14.92 10.44 6.56
C ASN A 16 -14.48 8.99 6.31
N GLN A 17 -14.81 8.43 5.14
CA GLN A 17 -14.42 7.07 4.76
C GLN A 17 -12.90 6.94 4.59
N GLU A 18 -12.25 7.93 3.97
CA GLU A 18 -10.79 7.98 3.81
C GLU A 18 -10.10 8.11 5.17
N THR A 19 -10.60 8.98 6.05
CA THR A 19 -10.09 9.16 7.41
C THR A 19 -10.14 7.87 8.23
N VAL A 20 -11.24 7.10 8.13
CA VAL A 20 -11.36 5.79 8.77
C VAL A 20 -10.31 4.81 8.23
N LYS A 21 -10.09 4.78 6.91
CA LYS A 21 -9.09 3.89 6.30
C LYS A 21 -7.66 4.27 6.67
N ILE A 22 -7.34 5.56 6.75
CA ILE A 22 -6.04 6.05 7.23
C ILE A 22 -5.81 5.61 8.69
N THR A 23 -6.82 5.80 9.55
CA THR A 23 -6.73 5.40 10.95
C THR A 23 -6.55 3.88 11.08
N GLN A 24 -7.29 3.11 10.28
CA GLN A 24 -7.14 1.66 10.20
C GLN A 24 -5.73 1.26 9.77
N GLN A 25 -5.19 1.88 8.71
CA GLN A 25 -3.83 1.63 8.23
C GLN A 25 -2.79 1.90 9.33
N ASN A 26 -2.88 3.05 10.00
CA ASN A 26 -1.94 3.42 11.06
C ASN A 26 -1.96 2.42 12.22
N MET A 27 -3.14 1.97 12.63
CA MET A 27 -3.27 0.96 13.69
C MET A 27 -2.71 -0.41 13.27
N LEU A 28 -2.97 -0.84 12.03
CA LEU A 28 -2.39 -2.09 11.50
C LEU A 28 -0.87 -2.01 11.46
N ASN A 29 -0.31 -0.89 10.99
CA ASN A 29 1.13 -0.67 10.95
C ASN A 29 1.76 -0.58 12.34
N ALA A 30 1.10 0.05 13.31
CA ALA A 30 1.56 0.11 14.69
C ALA A 30 1.62 -1.28 15.37
N LYS A 31 0.77 -2.21 14.94
CA LYS A 31 0.72 -3.60 15.44
C LYS A 31 1.52 -4.58 14.58
N SER A 32 1.96 -4.16 13.40
CA SER A 32 2.69 -5.02 12.47
C SER A 32 4.08 -5.32 13.00
N THR A 33 4.40 -6.59 13.13
CA THR A 33 5.76 -7.07 13.41
C THR A 33 6.50 -7.47 12.13
N SER A 34 5.81 -7.47 10.99
CA SER A 34 6.33 -7.93 9.72
C SER A 34 5.85 -7.02 8.59
N GLY A 35 6.70 -6.07 8.23
CA GLY A 35 6.44 -5.17 7.11
C GLY A 35 5.32 -4.17 7.33
N VAL A 36 4.83 -3.61 6.22
CA VAL A 36 3.93 -2.45 6.21
C VAL A 36 2.65 -2.74 5.45
N TYR A 37 1.51 -2.43 6.07
CA TYR A 37 0.17 -2.50 5.50
C TYR A 37 -0.16 -1.23 4.72
N LEU A 38 -0.58 -1.44 3.47
CA LEU A 38 -1.15 -0.45 2.59
C LEU A 38 -2.61 -0.78 2.31
N LEU A 39 -3.50 0.16 2.64
CA LEU A 39 -4.94 0.00 2.42
C LEU A 39 -5.34 0.76 1.13
N PRO A 40 -5.96 0.12 0.13
CA PRO A 40 -6.34 0.77 -1.12
C PRO A 40 -7.21 2.02 -0.95
N GLY A 41 -8.06 2.03 0.08
CA GLY A 41 -8.94 3.17 0.41
C GLY A 41 -8.32 4.27 1.28
N SER A 42 -7.09 4.08 1.77
CA SER A 42 -6.40 5.05 2.63
C SER A 42 -5.51 5.99 1.83
N LYS A 43 -4.90 5.49 0.74
CA LYS A 43 -3.98 6.23 -0.16
C LYS A 43 -2.83 6.97 0.54
N THR A 44 -2.62 6.77 1.84
CA THR A 44 -1.54 7.41 2.59
C THR A 44 -0.26 6.59 2.52
N PRO A 45 0.90 7.25 2.39
CA PRO A 45 2.18 6.56 2.47
C PRO A 45 2.40 6.01 3.88
N ALA A 46 2.91 4.78 3.96
CA ALA A 46 3.34 4.18 5.21
C ALA A 46 4.87 3.98 5.21
N ARG A 47 5.48 4.13 6.38
CA ARG A 47 6.93 4.05 6.57
C ARG A 47 7.34 2.63 6.92
N LEU A 48 8.43 2.16 6.33
CA LEU A 48 9.07 0.88 6.65
C LEU A 48 10.57 1.07 6.82
N GLU A 49 11.09 0.72 7.99
CA GLU A 49 12.52 0.60 8.21
C GLU A 49 12.99 -0.75 7.67
N SER A 50 13.99 -0.73 6.78
CA SER A 50 14.52 -1.91 6.12
C SER A 50 16.04 -1.89 6.11
N GLN A 51 16.66 -3.01 5.77
CA GLN A 51 18.12 -3.10 5.67
C GLN A 51 18.72 -2.28 4.51
N ILE A 52 17.91 -1.81 3.56
CA ILE A 52 18.34 -0.91 2.49
C ILE A 52 18.05 0.57 2.81
N GLY A 53 17.57 0.86 4.02
CA GLY A 53 17.20 2.19 4.49
C GLY A 53 15.72 2.34 4.80
N THR A 54 15.31 3.56 5.16
CA THR A 54 13.92 3.89 5.46
C THR A 54 13.16 4.20 4.18
N LEU A 55 12.07 3.48 3.97
CA LEU A 55 11.22 3.57 2.79
C LEU A 55 9.84 4.14 3.15
N ARG A 56 9.27 4.93 2.24
CA ARG A 56 7.86 5.32 2.24
C ARG A 56 7.17 4.64 1.09
N MET A 57 6.10 3.91 1.38
CA MET A 57 5.40 3.10 0.39
C MET A 57 3.94 3.54 0.29
N SER A 58 3.40 3.63 -0.91
CA SER A 58 1.98 3.95 -1.13
C SER A 58 1.42 3.21 -2.34
N LEU A 59 0.10 3.05 -2.38
CA LEU A 59 -0.61 2.48 -3.52
C LEU A 59 -1.22 3.61 -4.34
N VAL A 60 -0.92 3.64 -5.63
CA VAL A 60 -1.46 4.60 -6.59
C VAL A 60 -2.02 3.88 -7.82
N ASN A 61 -2.75 4.59 -8.68
CA ASN A 61 -3.32 4.04 -9.93
C ASN A 61 -4.16 2.77 -9.75
N ILE A 62 -4.87 2.65 -8.62
CA ILE A 62 -5.72 1.49 -8.31
C ILE A 62 -6.93 1.49 -9.24
N ALA A 63 -7.05 0.45 -10.06
CA ALA A 63 -8.13 0.30 -11.02
C ALA A 63 -8.50 -1.18 -11.22
N PRO A 64 -9.75 -1.49 -11.61
CA PRO A 64 -10.12 -2.84 -11.99
C PRO A 64 -9.33 -3.29 -13.24
N ASN A 65 -9.06 -4.60 -13.32
CA ASN A 65 -8.54 -5.31 -14.49
C ASN A 65 -9.40 -6.57 -14.72
N ALA A 66 -9.30 -7.21 -15.90
CA ALA A 66 -10.15 -8.32 -16.34
C ALA A 66 -10.42 -9.38 -15.26
N ASP A 67 -9.38 -9.76 -14.49
CA ASP A 67 -9.46 -10.76 -13.43
C ASP A 67 -9.00 -10.24 -12.05
N GLY A 68 -9.13 -8.94 -11.77
CA GLY A 68 -8.85 -8.40 -10.43
C GLY A 68 -8.53 -6.92 -10.40
N THR A 69 -7.40 -6.54 -9.80
CA THR A 69 -7.00 -5.15 -9.58
C THR A 69 -5.62 -4.92 -10.16
N ARG A 70 -5.45 -3.85 -10.94
CA ARG A 70 -4.15 -3.30 -11.25
C ARG A 70 -3.88 -2.11 -10.35
N LEU A 71 -2.66 -1.99 -9.83
CA LEU A 71 -2.24 -0.85 -9.04
C LEU A 71 -0.73 -0.64 -9.19
N THR A 72 -0.24 0.49 -8.74
CA THR A 72 1.20 0.79 -8.69
C THR A 72 1.61 0.92 -7.22
N LEU A 73 2.62 0.16 -6.83
CA LEU A 73 3.32 0.35 -5.58
C LEU A 73 4.42 1.40 -5.79
N ARG A 74 4.23 2.57 -5.20
CA ARG A 74 5.24 3.63 -5.17
C ARG A 74 6.12 3.46 -3.96
N ILE A 75 7.43 3.50 -4.15
CA ILE A 75 8.44 3.34 -3.12
C ILE A 75 9.39 4.52 -3.17
N GLN A 76 9.45 5.28 -2.09
CA GLN A 76 10.30 6.46 -1.95
C GLN A 76 11.34 6.22 -0.86
N GLY A 77 12.61 6.47 -1.17
CA GLY A 77 13.66 6.51 -0.15
C GLY A 77 13.55 7.79 0.67
N GLU A 78 13.60 7.70 2.00
CA GLU A 78 13.63 8.90 2.85
C GLU A 78 15.00 9.56 2.93
N SER A 79 16.06 8.80 2.65
CA SER A 79 17.42 9.31 2.64
C SER A 79 17.77 9.97 1.31
N ASN A 80 18.78 10.85 1.34
CA ASN A 80 19.40 11.40 0.14
C ASN A 80 20.41 10.42 -0.51
N THR A 81 20.27 9.13 -0.25
CA THR A 81 21.10 8.07 -0.85
C THR A 81 20.28 7.32 -1.88
N PRO A 82 20.85 6.97 -3.04
CA PRO A 82 20.15 6.13 -4.00
C PRO A 82 19.81 4.76 -3.39
N LEU A 83 18.62 4.24 -3.65
CA LEU A 83 18.22 2.90 -3.24
C LEU A 83 18.89 1.84 -4.15
N PRO A 84 19.54 0.82 -3.60
CA PRO A 84 20.07 -0.29 -4.40
C PRO A 84 18.92 -1.09 -5.03
N ALA A 85 19.23 -1.98 -5.97
CA ALA A 85 18.24 -2.95 -6.43
C ALA A 85 17.83 -3.85 -5.25
N PHE A 86 16.55 -4.21 -5.17
CA PHE A 86 16.05 -5.08 -4.12
C PHE A 86 14.88 -5.94 -4.57
N SER A 87 14.61 -7.01 -3.82
CA SER A 87 13.37 -7.77 -3.88
C SER A 87 12.54 -7.53 -2.64
N ALA A 88 11.22 -7.64 -2.76
CA ALA A 88 10.31 -7.60 -1.63
C ALA A 88 9.20 -8.64 -1.81
N THR A 89 8.69 -9.17 -0.70
CA THR A 89 7.47 -9.98 -0.73
C THR A 89 6.27 -9.07 -0.53
N VAL A 90 5.33 -9.15 -1.47
CA VAL A 90 4.05 -8.44 -1.42
C VAL A 90 2.96 -9.45 -1.16
N GLU A 91 2.31 -9.33 -0.01
CA GLU A 91 1.10 -10.05 0.32
C GLU A 91 -0.13 -9.19 0.10
N TYR A 92 -1.23 -9.81 -0.29
CA TYR A 92 -2.50 -9.13 -0.47
C TYR A 92 -3.66 -10.06 -0.19
N GLY A 93 -4.76 -9.48 0.30
CA GLY A 93 -5.91 -10.26 0.70
C GLY A 93 -7.02 -9.38 1.24
N GLN A 94 -7.90 -10.00 2.02
CA GLN A 94 -8.99 -9.33 2.70
C GLN A 94 -8.73 -9.30 4.20
N ILE A 95 -9.28 -8.31 4.89
CA ILE A 95 -9.27 -8.23 6.35
C ILE A 95 -10.70 -8.50 6.84
N GLN A 96 -10.85 -9.51 7.70
CA GLN A 96 -12.09 -9.77 8.45
C GLN A 96 -11.89 -9.38 9.92
N GLY A 97 -12.96 -8.96 10.59
CA GLY A 97 -12.93 -8.54 11.99
C GLY A 97 -12.77 -7.02 12.18
N THR A 98 -12.28 -6.62 13.35
CA THR A 98 -12.08 -5.22 13.74
C THR A 98 -10.60 -4.87 13.71
N THR A 99 -10.26 -3.58 13.77
CA THR A 99 -8.84 -3.17 13.83
C THR A 99 -8.10 -3.69 15.08
N ASP A 100 -8.83 -4.11 16.10
CA ASP A 100 -8.25 -4.71 17.32
C ASP A 100 -8.04 -6.20 17.21
N ASN A 101 -8.98 -6.90 16.59
CA ASN A 101 -8.93 -8.34 16.38
C ASN A 101 -9.32 -8.61 14.93
N TYR A 102 -8.30 -8.66 14.07
CA TYR A 102 -8.48 -8.94 12.65
C TYR A 102 -7.87 -10.28 12.27
N GLN A 103 -8.40 -10.84 11.19
CA GLN A 103 -7.81 -11.98 10.49
C GLN A 103 -7.62 -11.61 9.02
N GLU A 104 -6.44 -11.92 8.52
CA GLU A 104 -6.18 -11.89 7.09
C GLU A 104 -6.71 -13.16 6.45
N VAL A 105 -7.45 -13.01 5.37
CA VAL A 105 -8.12 -14.12 4.68
C VAL A 105 -7.96 -13.99 3.18
N ASN A 106 -7.98 -15.12 2.48
CA ASN A 106 -7.70 -15.20 1.05
C ASN A 106 -6.37 -14.52 0.69
N VAL A 107 -5.35 -14.73 1.54
CA VAL A 107 -4.03 -14.11 1.39
C VAL A 107 -3.28 -14.80 0.26
N HIS A 108 -2.74 -13.99 -0.63
CA HIS A 108 -1.85 -14.41 -1.70
C HIS A 108 -0.56 -13.60 -1.59
N ASN A 109 0.54 -14.17 -2.07
CA ASN A 109 1.83 -13.50 -2.11
C ASN A 109 2.35 -13.42 -3.55
N GLN A 110 3.20 -12.43 -3.79
CA GLN A 110 4.01 -12.31 -5.00
C GLN A 110 5.36 -11.69 -4.63
N LEU A 111 6.43 -12.18 -5.27
CA LEU A 111 7.73 -11.54 -5.18
C LEU A 111 7.80 -10.41 -6.20
N VAL A 112 8.33 -9.26 -5.78
CA VAL A 112 8.55 -8.11 -6.66
C VAL A 112 10.00 -7.69 -6.63
N ASN A 113 10.49 -7.18 -7.76
CA ASN A 113 11.86 -6.71 -7.90
C ASN A 113 11.82 -5.23 -8.26
N ALA A 114 12.59 -4.44 -7.51
CA ALA A 114 12.83 -3.04 -7.76
C ALA A 114 14.22 -2.87 -8.39
N PRO A 115 14.34 -2.14 -9.51
CA PRO A 115 15.65 -1.79 -10.04
C PRO A 115 16.39 -0.85 -9.08
N ALA A 116 17.71 -0.81 -9.20
CA ALA A 116 18.50 0.20 -8.49
C ALA A 116 18.09 1.60 -8.95
N SER A 117 17.84 2.49 -8.01
CA SER A 117 17.66 3.90 -8.30
C SER A 117 19.01 4.57 -8.42
N ILE A 118 19.19 5.38 -9.46
CA ILE A 118 20.37 6.22 -9.65
C ILE A 118 20.18 7.64 -9.10
N LEU A 119 18.94 8.01 -8.76
CA LEU A 119 18.55 9.34 -8.30
C LEU A 119 18.26 9.35 -6.79
N ALA A 120 18.57 10.48 -6.16
CA ALA A 120 18.25 10.78 -4.77
C ALA A 120 17.41 12.08 -4.69
N PRO A 121 16.29 12.10 -3.95
CA PRO A 121 15.66 10.94 -3.29
C PRO A 121 15.16 9.93 -4.33
N SER A 122 15.27 8.65 -4.00
CA SER A 122 14.81 7.59 -4.90
C SER A 122 13.30 7.53 -4.93
N ASP A 123 12.74 7.41 -6.13
CA ASP A 123 11.31 7.17 -6.37
C ASP A 123 11.20 6.03 -7.40
N VAL A 124 10.58 4.92 -6.97
CA VAL A 124 10.44 3.70 -7.77
C VAL A 124 8.96 3.32 -7.81
N ASP A 125 8.42 3.23 -9.02
CA ASP A 125 7.05 2.79 -9.26
C ASP A 125 7.07 1.34 -9.79
N ILE A 126 6.45 0.42 -9.06
CA ILE A 126 6.34 -1.00 -9.43
C ILE A 126 4.88 -1.32 -9.77
N PRO A 127 4.55 -1.70 -11.02
CA PRO A 127 3.20 -2.14 -11.35
C PRO A 127 2.92 -3.50 -10.69
N LEU A 128 1.78 -3.61 -10.01
CA LEU A 128 1.29 -4.85 -9.40
C LEU A 128 -0.04 -5.26 -10.01
N GLN A 129 -0.16 -6.57 -10.28
CA GLN A 129 -1.39 -7.21 -10.70
C GLN A 129 -1.89 -8.10 -9.56
N ILE A 130 -3.06 -7.75 -9.03
CA ILE A 130 -3.76 -8.49 -8.00
C ILE A 130 -4.79 -9.37 -8.71
N ASN A 131 -4.66 -10.68 -8.56
CA ASN A 131 -5.55 -11.65 -9.21
C ASN A 131 -6.69 -12.04 -8.26
N GLY A 132 -7.91 -12.20 -8.78
CA GLY A 132 -9.08 -12.68 -8.04
C GLY A 132 -9.72 -11.69 -7.06
N LEU A 133 -9.14 -10.50 -6.87
CA LEU A 133 -9.69 -9.45 -6.00
C LEU A 133 -9.91 -8.15 -6.78
N THR A 134 -11.15 -7.69 -6.83
CA THR A 134 -11.50 -6.35 -7.34
C THR A 134 -11.04 -5.26 -6.35
N PRO A 135 -10.95 -3.99 -6.77
CA PRO A 135 -10.47 -2.92 -5.90
C PRO A 135 -11.27 -2.80 -4.59
N GLU A 136 -12.57 -3.07 -4.64
CA GLU A 136 -13.49 -3.00 -3.50
C GLU A 136 -13.32 -4.19 -2.55
N ARG A 137 -12.86 -5.33 -3.07
CA ARG A 137 -12.63 -6.55 -2.29
C ARG A 137 -11.21 -6.63 -1.74
N LEU A 138 -10.26 -5.91 -2.32
CA LEU A 138 -8.88 -5.82 -1.85
C LEU A 138 -8.84 -5.09 -0.49
N GLY A 139 -8.64 -5.85 0.59
CA GLY A 139 -8.63 -5.32 1.95
C GLY A 139 -7.30 -4.70 2.33
N PHE A 140 -6.19 -5.32 1.89
CA PHE A 140 -4.84 -4.84 2.18
C PHE A 140 -3.83 -5.31 1.14
N VAL A 141 -2.72 -4.59 1.09
CA VAL A 141 -1.45 -5.00 0.48
C VAL A 141 -0.37 -4.82 1.54
N ARG A 142 0.33 -5.88 1.95
CA ARG A 142 1.41 -5.86 2.95
C ARG A 142 2.73 -6.11 2.27
N ILE A 143 3.72 -5.24 2.51
CA ILE A 143 5.05 -5.37 1.94
C ILE A 143 6.03 -5.68 3.05
N HIS A 144 6.78 -6.77 2.90
CA HIS A 144 7.76 -7.22 3.88
C HIS A 144 8.94 -7.93 3.20
N ASP A 145 9.88 -8.39 4.02
CA ASP A 145 11.04 -9.16 3.57
C ASP A 145 11.81 -8.48 2.41
N ILE A 146 12.23 -7.23 2.67
CA ILE A 146 12.96 -6.43 1.69
C ILE A 146 14.43 -6.85 1.71
N GLN A 147 14.90 -7.42 0.62
CA GLN A 147 16.25 -7.97 0.46
C GLN A 147 17.01 -7.25 -0.65
N PRO A 148 18.22 -6.71 -0.42
CA PRO A 148 19.05 -6.21 -1.51
C PRO A 148 19.37 -7.37 -2.45
N VAL A 149 19.22 -7.16 -3.74
CA VAL A 149 19.66 -8.15 -4.72
C VAL A 149 21.09 -7.82 -5.10
N SER A 150 22.01 -8.73 -4.80
CA SER A 150 23.40 -8.61 -5.24
C SER A 150 23.41 -8.59 -6.77
N GLN A 151 24.01 -7.55 -7.36
CA GLN A 151 24.27 -7.50 -8.80
C GLN A 151 25.45 -8.39 -9.18
#